data_AF-A0A7V1Y5P1-F1
#
_entry.id   AF-A0A7V1Y5P1-F1
#
_cell.length_a   1.000
_cell.length_b   1.000
_cell.length_c   1.000
_cell.angle_alpha   90.00
_cell.angle_beta   90.00
_cell.angle_gamma   90.00
#
_symmetry.space_group_name_H-M   'P 1'
#
loop_
_entity.id
_entity.type
_entity.pdbx_description
1 polymer ?
#
loop_
_entity_poly.entity_id
_entity_poly.type
_entity_poly.pdbx_seq_one_letter_code
_entity_poly.pdbx_strand_id
1 'polypeptide(L)' 'MAKSTSQETDEQRLTSKIQQRMAGHENPEGDAALRALRKRLKRAQRKRRRLDLRKVHARGKKKSTEGKAEAPASA' A
#
# COMPACT_ATOMS: atom_id res chain seq x y z
N MET A 1 12.32 24.22 -14.41
CA MET A 1 11.15 24.22 -13.51
C MET A 1 11.31 23.11 -12.48
N ALA A 2 11.92 23.45 -11.34
CA ALA A 2 12.06 22.54 -10.21
C ALA A 2 10.66 22.19 -9.71
N LYS A 3 10.16 21.01 -10.06
CA LYS A 3 8.98 20.46 -9.39
C LYS A 3 9.45 20.05 -8.01
N SER A 4 9.18 20.90 -7.02
CA SER A 4 9.11 20.50 -5.62
C SER A 4 8.00 19.47 -5.50
N THR A 5 8.30 18.22 -5.86
CA THR A 5 7.48 17.08 -5.52
C THR A 5 7.49 17.02 -4.00
N SER A 6 6.44 17.57 -3.39
CA SER A 6 6.15 17.42 -1.96
C SER A 6 6.52 15.99 -1.57
N GLN A 7 7.40 15.85 -0.58
CA GLN A 7 7.95 14.58 -0.11
C GLN A 7 6.87 13.63 0.44
N GLU A 8 5.62 14.08 0.46
CA GLU A 8 4.48 13.29 0.86
C GLU A 8 4.15 12.24 -0.20
N THR A 9 4.08 11.01 0.28
CA THR A 9 3.54 9.89 -0.48
C THR A 9 2.08 10.13 -0.84
N ASP A 10 1.62 9.56 -1.97
CA ASP A 10 0.20 9.63 -2.35
C ASP A 10 -0.73 9.08 -1.25
N GLU A 11 -0.26 8.15 -0.42
CA GLU A 11 -1.00 7.63 0.73
C GLU A 11 -1.25 8.72 1.78
N GLN A 12 -0.25 9.55 2.10
CA GLN A 12 -0.38 10.66 3.04
C GLN A 12 -1.36 11.70 2.52
N ARG A 13 -1.22 12.13 1.26
CA ARG A 13 -2.13 13.09 0.63
C ARG A 13 -3.59 12.62 0.62
N LEU A 14 -3.82 11.35 0.30
CA LEU A 14 -5.16 10.76 0.29
C LEU A 14 -5.75 10.66 1.70
N THR A 15 -4.92 10.36 2.70
CA THR A 15 -5.34 10.29 4.10
C THR A 15 -5.74 11.67 4.61
N SER A 16 -4.91 12.69 4.42
CA SER A 16 -5.22 14.07 4.81
C SER A 16 -6.49 14.57 4.13
N LYS A 17 -6.68 14.26 2.83
CA LYS A 17 -7.88 14.65 2.07
C LYS A 17 -9.16 13.97 2.58
N ILE A 18 -9.07 12.73 3.05
CA ILE A 18 -10.19 12.02 3.68
C ILE A 18 -10.52 12.67 5.02
N GLN A 19 -9.52 12.94 5.86
CA GLN A 19 -9.72 13.57 7.17
C GLN A 19 -10.36 14.95 7.05
N GLN A 20 -9.88 15.80 6.13
CA GLN A 20 -10.47 17.11 5.85
C GLN A 20 -11.93 17.03 5.43
N ARG A 21 -12.30 16.06 4.57
CA ARG A 21 -13.69 15.87 4.17
C ARG A 21 -14.56 15.28 5.28
N MET A 22 -14.00 14.43 6.13
CA MET A 22 -14.72 13.85 7.26
C MET A 22 -15.09 14.90 8.31
N ALA A 23 -14.24 15.92 8.52
CA ALA A 23 -14.47 16.97 9.51
C ALA A 23 -15.66 17.90 9.18
N GLY A 24 -16.14 17.91 7.94
CA GLY A 24 -17.21 18.82 7.50
C GLY A 24 -18.47 18.13 6.98
N HIS A 25 -18.64 16.82 7.21
CA HIS A 25 -19.74 16.06 6.62
C HIS A 25 -20.57 15.35 7.69
N GLU A 26 -21.87 15.68 7.78
CA GLU A 26 -22.79 15.06 8.75
C GLU A 26 -23.04 13.57 8.46
N ASN A 27 -23.03 13.16 7.19
CA ASN A 27 -23.14 11.75 6.78
C ASN A 27 -21.98 11.32 5.87
N PRO A 28 -20.85 10.89 6.43
CA PRO A 28 -19.66 10.54 5.65
C PRO A 28 -19.81 9.22 4.86
N GLU A 29 -20.66 8.28 5.28
CA GLU A 29 -20.83 6.99 4.56
C GLU A 29 -21.67 7.12 3.28
N GLY A 30 -22.54 8.15 3.23
CA GLY A 30 -23.35 8.50 2.06
C GLY A 30 -22.59 9.24 0.96
N ASP A 31 -21.48 9.91 1.27
CA ASP A 31 -20.74 10.73 0.30
C ASP A 31 -20.00 9.86 -0.72
N ALA A 32 -20.48 9.88 -1.97
CA ALA A 32 -19.89 9.15 -3.09
C ALA A 32 -18.42 9.55 -3.34
N ALA A 33 -18.07 10.81 -3.12
CA ALA A 33 -16.72 11.30 -3.34
C ALA A 33 -15.78 10.95 -2.16
N LEU A 34 -16.26 10.88 -0.91
CA LEU A 34 -15.49 10.28 0.20
C LEU A 34 -15.25 8.78 -0.04
N ARG A 35 -16.27 8.07 -0.52
CA ARG A 35 -16.15 6.65 -0.90
C ARG A 35 -15.12 6.45 -2.01
N ALA A 36 -15.08 7.32 -3.01
CA ALA A 36 -14.08 7.30 -4.07
C ALA A 36 -12.65 7.53 -3.53
N LEU A 37 -12.47 8.48 -2.60
CA LEU A 37 -11.18 8.74 -1.95
C LEU A 37 -10.70 7.52 -1.15
N ARG A 38 -11.55 6.92 -0.33
CA ARG A 38 -11.24 5.70 0.42
C ARG A 38 -10.85 4.54 -0.50
N LYS A 39 -11.54 4.38 -1.64
CA LYS A 39 -11.18 3.38 -2.66
C LYS A 39 -9.79 3.66 -3.25
N ARG A 40 -9.47 4.92 -3.56
CA ARG A 40 -8.17 5.32 -4.09
C ARG A 40 -7.05 5.05 -3.08
N LEU A 41 -7.27 5.36 -1.80
CA LEU A 41 -6.32 5.03 -0.71
C LEU A 41 -6.07 3.52 -0.62
N LYS A 42 -7.12 2.70 -0.60
CA LYS A 42 -6.98 1.23 -0.60
C LYS A 42 -6.22 0.70 -1.82
N ARG A 43 -6.35 1.34 -3.00
CA ARG A 43 -5.57 0.95 -4.20
C ARG A 43 -4.09 1.29 -4.06
N ALA A 44 -3.77 2.47 -3.53
CA ALA A 44 -2.38 2.88 -3.27
C ALA A 44 -1.70 1.92 -2.28
N GLN A 45 -2.35 1.64 -1.15
CA GLN A 45 -1.86 0.68 -0.15
C GLN A 45 -1.66 -0.74 -0.73
N ARG A 46 -2.58 -1.21 -1.58
CA ARG A 46 -2.42 -2.50 -2.27
C ARG A 46 -1.23 -2.50 -3.23
N LYS A 47 -1.00 -1.41 -3.97
CA LYS A 47 0.16 -1.26 -4.85
C LYS A 47 1.46 -1.32 -4.04
N ARG A 48 1.53 -0.59 -2.92
CA ARG A 48 2.67 -0.63 -2.00
C ARG A 48 2.93 -2.06 -1.50
N ARG A 49 1.92 -2.74 -0.95
CA ARG A 49 2.04 -4.14 -0.50
C ARG A 49 2.53 -5.08 -1.60
N ARG A 50 2.03 -4.95 -2.83
CA ARG A 50 2.50 -5.76 -3.98
C ARG A 50 3.98 -5.51 -4.29
N LEU A 51 4.44 -4.26 -4.23
CA LEU A 51 5.85 -3.93 -4.45
C LEU A 51 6.73 -4.49 -3.33
N ASP A 52 6.27 -4.41 -2.09
CA ASP A 52 7.00 -4.95 -0.94
C ASP A 52 7.09 -6.48 -1.02
N LEU A 53 6.00 -7.17 -1.37
CA LEU A 53 6.02 -8.61 -1.63
C LEU A 53 6.98 -8.98 -2.78
N ARG A 54 6.98 -8.22 -3.88
CA ARG A 54 7.94 -8.43 -4.97
C ARG A 54 9.39 -8.30 -4.50
N LYS A 55 9.69 -7.29 -3.67
CA LYS A 55 11.03 -7.12 -3.08
C LYS A 55 11.39 -8.30 -2.17
N VAL A 56 10.45 -8.78 -1.34
CA VAL A 56 10.63 -9.95 -0.48
C VAL A 56 10.92 -11.20 -1.32
N HIS A 57 10.12 -11.46 -2.36
CA HIS A 57 10.35 -12.60 -3.26
C HIS A 57 11.66 -12.50 -4.04
N ALA A 58 12.05 -11.30 -4.50
CA ALA A 58 13.34 -11.09 -5.15
C ALA A 58 14.52 -11.34 -4.19
N ARG A 59 14.38 -10.97 -2.91
CA ARG A 59 15.36 -11.30 -1.86
C ARG A 59 15.39 -12.81 -1.57
N GLY A 60 14.23 -13.48 -1.57
CA GLY A 60 14.11 -14.93 -1.41
C GLY A 60 14.64 -15.75 -2.59
N LYS A 61 14.56 -15.23 -3.83
CA LYS A 61 15.11 -15.88 -5.04
C LYS A 61 16.65 -15.94 -5.03
N LYS A 62 17.31 -15.04 -4.27
CA LYS A 62 18.76 -15.13 -3.99
C LYS A 62 19.12 -16.19 -2.95
N LYS A 63 18.12 -16.75 -2.25
CA LYS A 63 18.29 -17.81 -1.24
C LYS A 63 17.86 -19.20 -1.74
N SER A 64 17.34 -19.30 -2.97
CA SER A 64 16.89 -20.55 -3.58
C SER A 64 17.87 -21.11 -4.62
N THR A 65 19.09 -20.59 -4.71
CA THR A 65 20.19 -21.19 -5.48
C THR A 65 21.27 -21.81 -4.59
N GLU A 66 21.10 -21.77 -3.27
CA GLU A 66 21.95 -22.43 -2.28
C GLU A 66 21.04 -23.00 -1.18
N GLY A 67 20.60 -24.24 -1.32
CA GLY A 67 19.69 -24.85 -0.35
C GLY A 67 18.98 -26.09 -0.85
N LYS A 68 19.74 -27.02 -1.44
CA LYS A 68 19.31 -28.41 -1.62
C LYS A 68 19.67 -29.17 -0.35
N ALA A 69 18.78 -29.17 0.64
CA ALA A 69 18.78 -30.00 1.86
C ALA A 69 17.59 -29.49 2.71
N GLU A 70 16.65 -30.24 3.24
CA GLU A 70 16.46 -31.68 3.45
C GLU A 70 14.94 -31.88 3.60
N ALA A 71 14.48 -33.08 3.29
CA ALA A 71 13.10 -33.51 3.49
C ALA A 71 12.74 -33.53 4.99
N PRO A 72 11.52 -33.14 5.40
CA PRO A 72 11.00 -33.60 6.68
C PRO A 72 10.54 -35.05 6.52
N ALA A 73 11.43 -35.98 6.86
CA ALA A 73 11.06 -37.33 7.22
C ALA A 73 10.22 -37.29 8.51
N SER A 74 9.14 -38.06 8.48
CA SER A 74 8.25 -38.40 9.59
C SER A 74 8.99 -38.93 10.82
N ALA A 75 8.58 -38.46 12.01
CA ALA A 75 8.52 -39.20 13.28
C ALA A 75 7.48 -38.53 14.18
#